data_AF-A0A4R3E8E2-F1
#
_entry.id   AF-A0A4R3E8E2-F1
#
_cell.length_a   1.000
_cell.length_b   1.000
_cell.length_c   1.000
_cell.angle_alpha   90.00
_cell.angle_beta   90.00
_cell.angle_gamma   90.00
#
_symmetry.space_group_name_H-M   'P 1'
#
loop_
_entity.id
_entity.type
_entity.pdbx_description
1 polymer ?
#
loop_
_entity_poly.entity_id
_entity_poly.type
_entity_poly.pdbx_seq_one_letter_code
_entity_poly.pdbx_strand_id
1 'polypeptide(L)'
;MRRSFLLLGAFALLSACTSVPNDAAPLSVSFTFSPSDRCGETSPAISVAGAPAGTASYKVSMSDRDAPGFNHGGGTVAANGGTIPRGALKSFTGPCPPTGKHTYDITVLALDAGGKVLAAGKASQLF
;
A
#
# COMPACT_ATOMS: atom_id res chain seq x y z
N MET A 1 37.58 -14.12 36.02
CA MET A 1 37.18 -12.86 35.38
C MET A 1 36.34 -13.18 34.15
N ARG A 2 35.11 -12.65 34.10
CA ARG A 2 34.07 -12.96 33.10
C ARG A 2 34.50 -12.55 31.69
N ARG A 3 34.39 -13.44 30.71
CA ARG A 3 34.51 -13.08 29.29
C ARG A 3 33.11 -13.02 28.68
N SER A 4 32.68 -11.79 28.39
CA SER A 4 31.41 -11.46 27.75
C SER A 4 31.24 -12.19 26.43
N PHE A 5 30.08 -12.82 26.23
CA PHE A 5 29.60 -13.19 24.90
C PHE A 5 29.01 -11.93 24.24
N LEU A 6 29.70 -11.41 23.22
CA LEU A 6 29.15 -10.41 22.31
C LEU A 6 28.24 -11.13 21.31
N LEU A 7 26.93 -11.01 21.51
CA LEU A 7 25.92 -11.36 20.52
C LEU A 7 25.90 -10.26 19.45
N LEU A 8 26.49 -10.54 18.29
CA LEU A 8 26.28 -9.75 17.07
C LEU A 8 24.86 -10.05 16.56
N GLY A 9 23.90 -9.19 16.91
CA GLY A 9 22.59 -9.16 16.30
C GLY A 9 22.68 -8.51 14.92
N ALA A 10 22.74 -9.33 13.85
CA ALA A 10 22.60 -8.85 12.49
C ALA A 10 21.11 -8.58 12.20
N PHE A 11 20.66 -7.34 12.36
CA PHE A 11 19.35 -6.90 11.89
C PHE A 11 19.45 -6.65 10.37
N ALA A 12 19.14 -7.67 9.58
CA ALA A 12 18.99 -7.53 8.14
C ALA A 12 17.70 -6.75 7.85
N LEU A 13 17.83 -5.46 7.58
CA LEU A 13 16.75 -4.64 7.01
C LEU A 13 16.54 -5.07 5.55
N LEU A 14 15.78 -6.15 5.33
CA LEU A 14 15.24 -6.43 4.01
C LEU A 14 14.16 -5.40 3.71
N SER A 15 14.51 -4.35 2.96
CA SER A 15 13.53 -3.58 2.19
C SER A 15 12.89 -4.52 1.18
N ALA A 16 11.82 -5.20 1.60
CA ALA A 16 11.02 -6.04 0.74
C ALA A 16 10.19 -5.15 -0.20
N CYS A 17 10.81 -4.76 -1.32
CA CYS A 17 10.08 -4.43 -2.54
C CYS A 17 9.33 -5.70 -2.97
N THR A 18 8.15 -5.93 -2.42
CA THR A 18 7.26 -7.02 -2.83
C THR A 18 6.75 -6.69 -4.22
N SER A 19 7.43 -7.18 -5.24
CA SER A 19 6.95 -7.15 -6.62
C SER A 19 5.66 -7.97 -6.72
N VAL A 20 4.70 -7.47 -7.51
CA VAL A 20 3.50 -8.24 -7.83
C VAL A 20 3.90 -9.42 -8.71
N PRO A 21 3.66 -10.68 -8.31
CA PRO A 21 3.94 -11.81 -9.17
C PRO A 21 2.98 -11.81 -10.37
N ASN A 22 3.46 -12.25 -11.54
CA ASN A 22 2.69 -12.26 -12.79
C ASN A 22 1.42 -13.13 -12.73
N ASP A 23 1.34 -14.04 -11.76
CA ASP A 23 0.24 -14.99 -11.55
C ASP A 23 -0.64 -14.63 -10.32
N ALA A 24 -0.49 -13.42 -9.78
CA ALA A 24 -1.40 -12.97 -8.71
C ALA A 24 -2.84 -12.94 -9.23
N ALA A 25 -3.78 -13.50 -8.47
CA ALA A 25 -5.20 -13.39 -8.80
C ALA A 25 -5.62 -11.89 -8.85
N PRO A 26 -6.59 -11.52 -9.71
CA PRO A 26 -7.03 -10.13 -9.79
C PRO A 26 -7.82 -9.72 -8.54
N LEU A 27 -7.54 -8.54 -8.01
CA LEU A 27 -8.40 -7.83 -7.05
C LEU A 27 -9.12 -6.68 -7.75
N SER A 28 -10.41 -6.53 -7.48
CA SER A 28 -11.10 -5.28 -7.77
C SER A 28 -10.79 -4.27 -6.67
N VAL A 29 -10.28 -3.10 -7.06
CA VAL A 29 -9.96 -1.99 -6.16
C VAL A 29 -10.79 -0.78 -6.58
N SER A 30 -11.36 -0.05 -5.63
CA SER A 30 -11.96 1.25 -5.90
C SER A 30 -11.72 2.21 -4.73
N PHE A 31 -11.59 3.49 -5.06
CA PHE A 31 -11.42 4.57 -4.11
C PHE A 31 -11.89 5.86 -4.78
N THR A 32 -12.07 6.90 -3.97
CA THR A 32 -12.28 8.25 -4.47
C THR A 32 -11.47 9.23 -3.66
N PHE A 33 -10.64 10.04 -4.31
CA PHE A 33 -10.11 11.27 -3.73
C PHE A 33 -11.16 12.38 -3.80
N SER A 34 -11.31 13.12 -2.71
CA SER A 34 -12.10 14.36 -2.63
C SER A 34 -11.20 15.59 -2.51
N PRO A 35 -11.69 16.82 -2.76
CA PRO A 35 -10.88 18.03 -2.63
C PRO A 35 -10.19 18.20 -1.27
N SER A 36 -10.77 17.66 -0.20
CA SER A 36 -10.19 17.62 1.15
C SER A 36 -8.93 16.75 1.27
N ASP A 37 -8.67 15.87 0.31
CA ASP A 37 -7.48 14.99 0.29
C ASP A 37 -6.28 15.68 -0.34
N ARG A 38 -6.48 16.87 -0.93
CA ARG A 38 -5.41 17.62 -1.59
C ARG A 38 -4.31 17.96 -0.60
N CYS A 39 -3.10 17.46 -0.87
CA CYS A 39 -1.92 17.64 -0.04
C CYS A 39 -2.11 17.20 1.44
N GLY A 40 -3.10 16.34 1.71
CA GLY A 40 -3.40 15.84 3.05
C GLY A 40 -2.70 14.52 3.35
N GLU A 41 -2.64 14.15 4.63
CA GLU A 41 -2.00 12.90 5.09
C GLU A 41 -3.00 11.75 5.32
N THR A 42 -4.30 12.03 5.19
CA THR A 42 -5.36 11.05 5.41
C THR A 42 -5.60 10.25 4.14
N SER A 43 -5.32 8.96 4.16
CA SER A 43 -5.66 8.07 3.03
C SER A 43 -7.17 8.01 2.80
N PRO A 44 -7.64 7.89 1.54
CA PRO A 44 -9.05 7.66 1.27
C PRO A 44 -9.48 6.29 1.84
N ALA A 45 -10.79 6.08 1.93
CA ALA A 45 -11.30 4.71 2.08
C ALA A 45 -11.07 3.96 0.76
N ILE A 46 -10.68 2.69 0.85
CA ILE A 46 -10.42 1.84 -0.31
C ILE A 46 -11.28 0.59 -0.18
N SER A 47 -12.08 0.31 -1.21
CA SER A 47 -12.85 -0.93 -1.31
C SER A 47 -12.05 -1.96 -2.10
N VAL A 48 -12.07 -3.20 -1.60
CA VAL A 48 -11.38 -4.35 -2.17
C VAL A 48 -12.38 -5.48 -2.32
N ALA A 49 -12.50 -6.04 -3.52
CA ALA A 49 -13.31 -7.22 -3.77
C ALA A 49 -12.48 -8.30 -4.49
N GLY A 50 -12.87 -9.56 -4.28
CA GLY A 50 -12.16 -10.72 -4.84
C GLY A 50 -10.92 -11.15 -4.06
N ALA A 51 -10.74 -10.70 -2.81
CA ALA A 51 -9.64 -11.16 -1.97
C ALA A 51 -9.75 -12.68 -1.72
N PRO A 52 -8.71 -13.48 -2.05
CA PRO A 52 -8.73 -14.92 -1.81
C PRO A 52 -8.84 -15.28 -0.33
N ALA A 53 -9.42 -16.45 -0.05
CA ALA A 53 -9.35 -17.05 1.28
C ALA A 53 -7.88 -17.15 1.74
N GLY A 54 -7.64 -16.88 3.03
CA GLY A 54 -6.27 -16.82 3.58
C GLY A 54 -5.59 -15.47 3.46
N THR A 55 -6.23 -14.45 2.85
CA THR A 55 -5.74 -13.07 2.92
C THR A 55 -5.72 -12.59 4.36
N ALA A 56 -4.54 -12.30 4.88
CA ALA A 56 -4.30 -11.83 6.24
C ALA A 56 -4.10 -10.31 6.32
N SER A 57 -3.54 -9.71 5.26
CA SER A 57 -3.29 -8.26 5.22
C SER A 57 -3.40 -7.69 3.81
N TYR A 58 -3.61 -6.38 3.74
CA TYR A 58 -3.51 -5.60 2.51
C TYR A 58 -2.30 -4.69 2.57
N LYS A 59 -1.40 -4.80 1.61
CA LYS A 59 -0.32 -3.83 1.38
C LYS A 59 -0.76 -2.87 0.29
N VAL A 60 -0.77 -1.58 0.63
CA VAL A 60 -1.22 -0.51 -0.25
C VAL A 60 -0.05 0.43 -0.55
N SER A 61 0.01 0.89 -1.80
CA SER A 61 0.92 1.95 -2.23
C SER A 61 0.23 2.88 -3.21
N MET A 62 0.66 4.14 -3.23
CA MET A 62 0.22 5.13 -4.20
C MET A 62 1.38 5.57 -5.10
N SER A 63 1.14 5.70 -6.40
CA SER A 63 2.07 6.30 -7.35
C SER A 63 1.40 7.37 -8.18
N ASP A 64 2.11 8.46 -8.43
CA ASP A 64 1.72 9.50 -9.38
C ASP A 64 2.35 9.19 -10.74
N ARG A 65 1.52 9.04 -11.77
CA ARG A 65 2.00 8.72 -13.13
C ARG A 65 2.73 9.89 -13.78
N ASP A 66 2.40 11.11 -13.37
CA ASP A 66 2.97 12.35 -13.89
C ASP A 66 4.19 12.79 -13.07
N ALA A 67 4.35 12.28 -11.85
CA ALA A 67 5.53 12.45 -11.00
C ALA A 67 5.99 11.14 -10.34
N PRO A 68 6.49 10.15 -11.11
CA PRO A 68 6.76 8.79 -10.62
C PRO A 68 7.87 8.70 -9.56
N GLY A 69 8.67 9.75 -9.39
CA GLY A 69 9.70 9.83 -8.35
C GLY A 69 9.19 10.29 -6.99
N PHE A 70 7.95 10.80 -6.89
CA PHE A 70 7.38 11.24 -5.62
C PHE A 70 6.83 10.06 -4.82
N ASN A 71 7.28 9.92 -3.58
CA ASN A 71 6.82 8.86 -2.69
C ASN A 71 5.54 9.29 -1.95
N HIS A 72 4.38 8.90 -2.48
CA HIS A 72 3.08 9.10 -1.81
C HIS A 72 2.85 8.15 -0.62
N GLY A 73 3.73 7.17 -0.42
CA GLY A 73 3.66 6.22 0.67
C GLY A 73 2.56 5.16 0.51
N GLY A 74 1.94 4.79 1.62
CA GLY A 74 0.97 3.71 1.76
C GLY A 74 1.12 3.00 3.11
N GLY A 75 1.03 1.68 3.10
CA GLY A 75 1.23 0.86 4.29
C GLY A 75 0.61 -0.53 4.20
N THR A 76 0.86 -1.35 5.21
CA THR A 76 0.22 -2.66 5.36
C THR A 76 -0.79 -2.59 6.50
N VAL A 77 -2.01 -3.05 6.25
CA VAL A 77 -3.10 -3.10 7.23
C VAL A 77 -3.65 -4.52 7.32
N ALA A 78 -4.11 -4.92 8.51
CA ALA A 78 -4.79 -6.20 8.66
C ALA A 78 -6.05 -6.25 7.76
N ALA A 79 -6.29 -7.39 7.13
CA ALA A 79 -7.49 -7.58 6.33
C ALA A 79 -8.67 -7.81 7.29
N ASN A 80 -9.68 -6.94 7.21
CA ASN A 80 -10.94 -7.07 7.94
C ASN A 80 -12.10 -6.89 6.97
N GLY A 81 -12.29 -7.86 6.08
CA GLY A 81 -13.24 -7.80 4.98
C GLY A 81 -12.72 -7.03 3.76
N GLY A 82 -13.65 -6.49 2.98
CA GLY A 82 -13.38 -5.83 1.68
C GLY A 82 -13.22 -4.31 1.76
N THR A 83 -12.86 -3.75 2.91
CA THR A 83 -12.72 -2.30 3.06
C THR A 83 -11.50 -1.96 3.92
N ILE A 84 -10.68 -1.06 3.40
CA ILE A 84 -9.61 -0.37 4.13
C ILE A 84 -10.16 1.00 4.54
N PRO A 85 -10.35 1.27 5.84
CA PRO A 85 -10.95 2.53 6.30
C PRO A 85 -10.13 3.77 5.91
N ARG A 86 -10.81 4.91 5.82
CA ARG A 86 -10.16 6.22 5.68
C ARG A 86 -9.14 6.43 6.80
N GLY A 87 -7.94 6.91 6.46
CA GLY A 87 -6.85 7.16 7.43
C GLY A 87 -6.22 5.90 8.02
N ALA A 88 -6.49 4.71 7.47
CA ALA A 88 -5.85 3.47 7.91
C ALA A 88 -4.36 3.43 7.54
N LEU A 89 -3.95 4.03 6.42
CA LEU A 89 -2.55 4.08 5.98
C LEU A 89 -1.83 5.23 6.70
N LYS A 90 -0.86 4.91 7.55
CA LYS A 90 -0.23 5.88 8.46
C LYS A 90 0.90 6.69 7.85
N SER A 91 1.43 6.27 6.71
CA SER A 91 2.47 6.98 5.97
C SER A 91 1.93 7.29 4.59
N PHE A 92 1.01 8.24 4.48
CA PHE A 92 0.33 8.57 3.23
C PHE A 92 0.45 10.06 2.94
N THR A 93 0.72 10.41 1.68
CA THR A 93 0.65 11.77 1.18
C THR A 93 -0.32 11.77 0.02
N GLY A 94 -1.44 12.49 0.18
CA GLY A 94 -2.49 12.60 -0.82
C GLY A 94 -2.04 13.30 -2.11
N PRO A 95 -2.94 13.39 -3.10
CA PRO A 95 -2.63 14.02 -4.36
C PRO A 95 -2.34 15.51 -4.15
N CYS A 96 -1.21 15.98 -4.66
CA CYS A 96 -0.75 17.36 -4.51
C CYS A 96 -0.08 17.84 -5.81
N PRO A 97 -0.81 17.86 -6.94
CA PRO A 97 -0.21 18.23 -8.21
C PRO A 97 0.18 19.73 -8.14
N PRO A 98 1.44 20.09 -8.48
CA PRO A 98 1.89 21.48 -8.44
C PRO A 98 1.16 22.33 -9.49
N THR A 99 0.85 21.73 -10.65
CA THR A 99 0.11 22.37 -11.74
C THR A 99 -0.81 21.36 -12.42
N GLY A 100 -1.95 21.83 -12.94
CA GLY A 100 -2.87 20.96 -13.67
C GLY A 100 -3.46 19.85 -12.82
N LYS A 101 -3.67 18.68 -13.43
CA LYS A 101 -4.18 17.47 -12.80
C LYS A 101 -3.20 16.33 -13.07
N HIS A 102 -3.04 15.45 -12.10
CA HIS A 102 -2.20 14.27 -12.24
C HIS A 102 -3.06 13.00 -12.12
N THR A 103 -2.57 11.89 -12.68
CA THR A 103 -3.21 10.58 -12.55
C THR A 103 -2.51 9.77 -11.47
N TYR A 104 -3.28 9.37 -10.47
CA TYR A 104 -2.78 8.63 -9.33
C TYR A 104 -3.27 7.19 -9.34
N ASP A 105 -2.37 6.26 -9.10
CA ASP A 105 -2.66 4.84 -8.97
C ASP A 105 -2.59 4.42 -7.51
N ILE A 106 -3.68 3.84 -6.99
CA ILE A 106 -3.66 3.05 -5.75
C ILE A 106 -3.52 1.59 -6.13
N THR A 107 -2.45 0.96 -5.66
CA THR A 107 -2.20 -0.48 -5.82
C THR A 107 -2.45 -1.17 -4.48
N VAL A 108 -3.17 -2.29 -4.49
CA VAL A 108 -3.45 -3.12 -3.32
C VAL A 108 -2.96 -4.54 -3.60
N LEU A 109 -2.18 -5.08 -2.68
CA LEU A 109 -1.78 -6.49 -2.65
C LEU A 109 -2.47 -7.17 -1.48
N ALA A 110 -3.17 -8.27 -1.75
CA ALA A 110 -3.65 -9.18 -0.72
C ALA A 110 -2.53 -10.16 -0.38
N LEU A 111 -2.12 -10.18 0.88
CA LEU A 111 -1.02 -11.02 1.38
C LEU A 111 -1.56 -12.09 2.33
N ASP A 112 -0.99 -13.29 2.29
CA ASP A 112 -1.20 -14.29 3.35
C ASP A 112 -0.45 -13.93 4.64
N ALA A 113 -0.59 -14.76 5.68
CA ALA A 113 0.05 -14.54 6.97
C ALA A 113 1.59 -14.62 6.91
N GLY A 114 2.17 -15.24 5.88
CA GLY A 114 3.61 -15.29 5.62
C GLY A 114 4.12 -14.13 4.76
N GLY A 115 3.24 -13.23 4.31
CA GLY A 115 3.59 -12.11 3.44
C GLY A 115 3.64 -12.45 1.95
N LYS A 116 3.23 -13.65 1.54
CA LYS A 116 3.15 -14.02 0.12
C LYS A 116 1.96 -13.30 -0.51
N VAL A 117 2.16 -12.73 -1.70
CA VAL A 117 1.09 -12.13 -2.50
C VAL A 117 0.17 -13.25 -3.01
N LEU A 118 -1.12 -13.14 -2.69
CA LEU A 118 -2.19 -14.02 -3.18
C LEU A 118 -2.92 -13.40 -4.36
N ALA A 119 -3.14 -12.08 -4.30
CA ALA A 119 -3.87 -11.34 -5.30
C ALA A 119 -3.41 -9.88 -5.33
N ALA A 120 -3.64 -9.20 -6.45
CA ALA A 120 -3.29 -7.80 -6.62
C ALA A 120 -4.30 -7.06 -7.48
N GLY A 121 -4.48 -5.78 -7.20
CA GLY A 121 -5.35 -4.91 -7.96
C GLY A 121 -4.85 -3.47 -7.94
N LYS A 122 -5.30 -2.71 -8.93
CA LYS A 122 -4.98 -1.29 -9.07
C LYS A 122 -6.23 -0.54 -9.54
N ALA A 123 -6.42 0.66 -9.02
CA ALA A 123 -7.35 1.63 -9.57
C ALA A 123 -6.64 2.96 -9.77
N SER A 124 -7.18 3.78 -10.68
CA SER A 124 -6.61 5.07 -11.06
C SER A 124 -7.65 6.16 -10.93
N GLN A 125 -7.23 7.34 -10.49
CA GLN A 125 -8.07 8.53 -10.51
C GLN A 125 -7.24 9.75 -10.95
N LEU A 126 -7.82 10.54 -11.86
CA LEU A 126 -7.34 11.89 -12.17
C LEU A 126 -7.77 12.84 -11.04
N PHE A 127 -6.83 13.59 -10.48
CA PHE A 127 -7.08 14.59 -9.45
C PHE A 127 -6.35 15.89 -9.81
#